data_AF-A0A352WZ85-F1
#
_entry.id   AF-A0A352WZ85-F1
#
_cell.length_a   1.000
_cell.length_b   1.000
_cell.length_c   1.000
_cell.angle_alpha   90.00
_cell.angle_beta   90.00
_cell.angle_gamma   90.00
#
_symmetry.space_group_name_H-M   'P 1'
#
loop_
_entity.id
_entity.type
_entity.pdbx_description
1 polymer ?
#
loop_
_entity_poly.entity_id
_entity_poly.type
_entity_poly.pdbx_seq_one_letter_code
_entity_poly.pdbx_strand_id
1 'polypeptide(L)'
;MLSGVSSAQKQVAPTAPAPTKAPIVPHQIQGVKATLQDTLMAGCETHACTSLLQSLGYDINEFQFADKYLDCHYVTEDPETGIKLGPDMNSGFAGTAYAGYGIYAPAMAKCMNRYLADVKSDKKAYVLEDYTLQRLCDEYIVNDIPVMIWATTNMTEPQEWEAWRVNYVDENAKYKEGEIFKWMLHEHCLVLCGYDQNDYYFSDSVVGDISHFEREISERRFEQLGRQAIVVK
;
A
#
# COMPACT_ATOMS: atom_id res chain seq x y z
N MET A 1 45.81 -20.32 56.40
CA MET A 1 45.60 -19.47 55.21
C MET A 1 44.10 -19.43 54.96
N LEU A 2 43.51 -18.25 55.15
CA LEU A 2 42.08 -17.96 54.97
C LEU A 2 41.85 -17.48 53.53
N SER A 3 40.83 -17.98 52.86
CA SER A 3 40.14 -17.26 51.78
C SER A 3 38.80 -17.93 51.48
N GLY A 4 37.73 -17.46 52.11
CA GLY A 4 36.37 -17.64 51.63
C GLY A 4 35.98 -16.38 50.87
N VAL A 5 35.63 -16.52 49.59
CA VAL A 5 35.11 -15.41 48.77
C VAL A 5 33.58 -15.56 48.74
N SER A 6 32.89 -14.63 49.40
CA SER A 6 31.44 -14.48 49.33
C SER A 6 31.08 -13.64 48.11
N SER A 7 30.28 -14.18 47.20
CA SER A 7 29.75 -13.46 46.04
C SER A 7 28.47 -12.72 46.43
N ALA A 8 28.53 -11.38 46.42
CA ALA A 8 27.35 -10.54 46.59
C ALA A 8 26.51 -10.55 45.30
N GLN A 9 25.28 -11.08 45.37
CA GLN A 9 24.27 -10.89 44.32
C GLN A 9 23.80 -9.43 44.35
N LYS A 10 24.01 -8.70 43.24
CA LYS A 10 23.40 -7.38 43.04
C LYS A 10 21.91 -7.56 42.78
N GLN A 11 21.09 -7.00 43.66
CA GLN A 11 19.65 -6.90 43.49
C GLN A 11 19.35 -5.88 42.39
N VAL A 12 18.73 -6.33 41.29
CA VAL A 12 18.27 -5.46 40.21
C VAL A 12 16.97 -4.80 40.66
N ALA A 13 16.92 -3.46 40.63
CA ALA A 13 15.72 -2.71 40.98
C ALA A 13 14.60 -2.99 39.95
N PRO A 14 13.32 -3.08 40.38
CA PRO A 14 12.21 -3.26 39.45
C PRO A 14 12.09 -2.04 38.52
N THR A 15 12.11 -2.30 37.21
CA THR A 15 11.83 -1.30 36.18
C THR A 15 10.39 -0.82 36.32
N ALA A 16 10.19 0.50 36.30
CA ALA A 16 8.86 1.10 36.32
C ALA A 16 8.01 0.56 35.14
N PRO A 17 6.70 0.31 35.35
CA PRO A 17 5.82 -0.09 34.25
C PRO A 17 5.81 1.00 33.18
N ALA A 18 5.91 0.58 31.91
CA ALA A 18 5.79 1.48 30.77
C ALA A 18 4.44 2.23 30.86
N PRO A 19 4.38 3.52 30.47
CA PRO A 19 3.14 4.27 30.48
C PRO A 19 2.10 3.56 29.61
N THR A 20 0.95 3.24 30.19
CA THR A 20 -0.17 2.60 29.51
C THR A 20 -0.67 3.57 28.42
N LYS A 21 -0.53 3.18 27.15
CA LYS A 21 -1.08 3.92 26.01
C LYS A 21 -2.59 4.09 26.23
N ALA A 22 -3.13 5.30 26.03
CA ALA A 22 -4.56 5.54 26.21
C ALA A 22 -5.38 4.54 25.34
N PRO A 23 -6.54 4.06 25.82
CA PRO A 23 -7.32 3.07 25.09
C PRO A 23 -7.78 3.63 23.73
N ILE A 24 -7.55 2.85 22.67
CA ILE A 24 -8.00 3.17 21.30
C ILE A 24 -9.52 2.96 21.23
N VAL A 25 -10.25 3.99 20.82
CA VAL A 25 -11.68 3.89 20.50
C VAL A 25 -11.80 3.33 19.08
N PRO A 26 -12.46 2.17 18.86
CA PRO A 26 -12.64 1.60 17.53
C PRO A 26 -13.43 2.51 16.60
N HIS A 27 -13.07 2.51 15.32
CA HIS A 27 -13.82 3.21 14.28
C HIS A 27 -13.78 2.43 12.97
N GLN A 28 -14.91 2.37 12.26
CA GLN A 28 -14.98 1.79 10.92
C GLN A 28 -15.91 2.61 10.05
N ILE A 29 -15.36 3.09 8.94
CA ILE A 29 -16.07 3.87 7.94
C ILE A 29 -17.14 2.99 7.29
N GLN A 30 -18.37 3.48 7.27
CA GLN A 30 -19.47 2.78 6.60
C GLN A 30 -19.45 3.06 5.10
N GLY A 31 -19.81 2.06 4.29
CA GLY A 31 -19.98 2.21 2.84
C GLY A 31 -18.71 2.00 2.01
N VAL A 32 -17.55 1.78 2.61
CA VAL A 32 -16.37 1.24 1.90
C VAL A 32 -16.61 -0.24 1.63
N LYS A 33 -16.42 -0.67 0.38
CA LYS A 33 -16.66 -2.05 -0.07
C LYS A 33 -15.46 -2.56 -0.84
N ALA A 34 -15.22 -3.86 -0.75
CA ALA A 34 -14.29 -4.55 -1.63
C ALA A 34 -15.04 -5.22 -2.77
N THR A 35 -14.40 -5.31 -3.93
CA THR A 35 -14.84 -6.13 -5.06
C THR A 35 -13.79 -7.19 -5.29
N LEU A 36 -14.23 -8.45 -5.42
CA LEU A 36 -13.34 -9.57 -5.66
C LEU A 36 -12.57 -9.38 -6.97
N GLN A 37 -11.26 -9.60 -6.91
CA GLN A 37 -10.35 -9.57 -8.04
C GLN A 37 -10.28 -10.95 -8.70
N ASP A 38 -11.15 -11.20 -9.67
CA ASP A 38 -11.22 -12.47 -10.41
C ASP A 38 -10.72 -12.40 -11.86
N THR A 39 -10.81 -11.22 -12.48
CA THR A 39 -10.50 -11.01 -13.90
C THR A 39 -9.25 -10.16 -14.09
N LEU A 40 -9.09 -9.09 -13.31
CA LEU A 40 -7.91 -8.23 -13.32
C LEU A 40 -6.82 -8.85 -12.43
N MET A 41 -6.09 -9.85 -12.93
CA MET A 41 -5.18 -10.67 -12.12
C MET A 41 -4.05 -9.87 -11.45
N ALA A 42 -3.66 -8.73 -12.01
CA ALA A 42 -2.70 -7.77 -11.42
C ALA A 42 -3.41 -6.46 -11.05
N GLY A 43 -4.67 -6.53 -10.63
CA GLY A 43 -5.55 -5.36 -10.50
C GLY A 43 -5.69 -4.81 -9.09
N CYS A 44 -4.91 -5.24 -8.09
CA CYS A 44 -5.19 -4.90 -6.69
C CYS A 44 -5.24 -3.39 -6.43
N GLU A 45 -4.33 -2.63 -7.03
CA GLU A 45 -4.32 -1.16 -6.97
C GLU A 45 -5.52 -0.56 -7.70
N THR A 46 -5.95 -1.19 -8.79
CA THR A 46 -7.14 -0.75 -9.54
C THR A 46 -8.41 -0.95 -8.72
N HIS A 47 -8.57 -2.11 -8.09
CA HIS A 47 -9.69 -2.39 -7.21
C HIS A 47 -9.68 -1.52 -5.94
N ALA A 48 -8.51 -1.31 -5.33
CA ALA A 48 -8.38 -0.40 -4.18
C ALA A 48 -8.69 1.06 -4.59
N CYS A 49 -8.24 1.49 -5.76
CA CYS A 49 -8.56 2.79 -6.33
C CYS A 49 -10.07 2.99 -6.52
N THR A 50 -10.76 2.02 -7.16
CA THR A 50 -12.20 2.16 -7.40
C THR A 50 -13.03 1.99 -6.14
N SER A 51 -12.61 1.13 -5.19
CA SER A 51 -13.21 1.07 -3.85
C SER A 51 -13.15 2.42 -3.13
N LEU A 52 -11.98 3.07 -3.13
CA LEU A 52 -11.79 4.40 -2.57
C LEU A 52 -12.68 5.44 -3.28
N LEU A 53 -12.68 5.48 -4.61
CA LEU A 53 -13.50 6.42 -5.38
C LEU A 53 -15.00 6.19 -5.16
N GLN A 54 -15.47 4.94 -5.19
CA GLN A 54 -16.88 4.61 -4.97
C GLN A 54 -17.34 4.99 -3.56
N SER A 55 -16.49 4.83 -2.54
CA SER A 55 -16.80 5.26 -1.17
C SER A 55 -17.04 6.78 -1.06
N LEU A 56 -16.49 7.56 -1.98
CA LEU A 56 -16.66 9.01 -2.08
C LEU A 56 -17.81 9.41 -3.04
N GLY A 57 -18.56 8.44 -3.55
CA GLY A 57 -19.73 8.66 -4.41
C GLY A 57 -19.43 8.77 -5.90
N TYR A 58 -18.21 8.44 -6.35
CA TYR A 58 -17.89 8.41 -7.78
C TYR A 58 -18.38 7.11 -8.43
N ASP A 59 -19.01 7.23 -9.60
CA ASP A 59 -19.51 6.10 -10.40
C ASP A 59 -18.44 5.64 -11.40
N ILE A 60 -17.56 4.74 -10.95
CA ILE A 60 -16.54 4.09 -11.79
C ILE A 60 -16.25 2.68 -11.30
N ASN A 61 -16.10 1.72 -12.22
CA ASN A 61 -15.64 0.37 -11.92
C ASN A 61 -14.19 0.13 -12.35
N GLU A 62 -13.62 -0.97 -11.85
CA GLU A 62 -12.24 -1.38 -12.03
C GLU A 62 -11.84 -1.55 -13.50
N PHE A 63 -12.74 -2.07 -14.35
CA PHE A 63 -12.48 -2.24 -15.78
C PHE A 63 -12.42 -0.89 -16.50
N GLN A 64 -13.38 -0.01 -16.23
CA GLN A 64 -13.37 1.36 -16.77
C GLN A 64 -12.12 2.12 -16.33
N PHE A 65 -11.70 1.94 -15.07
CA PHE A 65 -10.49 2.57 -14.57
C PHE A 65 -9.24 2.02 -15.27
N ALA A 66 -9.10 0.69 -15.34
CA ALA A 66 -8.00 0.00 -15.98
C ALA A 66 -7.83 0.41 -17.44
N ASP A 67 -8.91 0.36 -18.22
CA ASP A 67 -8.87 0.54 -19.67
C ASP A 67 -8.63 2.01 -20.08
N LYS A 68 -9.17 2.96 -19.31
CA LYS A 68 -9.16 4.37 -19.70
C LYS A 68 -8.11 5.20 -18.98
N TYR A 69 -7.75 4.85 -17.75
CA TYR A 69 -6.99 5.75 -16.87
C TYR A 69 -5.71 5.19 -16.32
N LEU A 70 -5.34 3.92 -16.51
CA LEU A 70 -4.00 3.45 -16.13
C LEU A 70 -2.94 3.85 -17.18
N ASP A 71 -1.77 4.23 -16.69
CA ASP A 71 -0.58 4.52 -17.51
C ASP A 71 0.26 3.24 -17.64
N CYS A 72 -0.12 2.35 -18.57
CA CYS A 72 0.45 1.01 -18.68
C CYS A 72 1.71 0.96 -19.56
N HIS A 73 2.78 0.36 -19.03
CA HIS A 73 4.04 0.11 -19.74
C HIS A 73 4.43 -1.35 -19.60
N TYR A 74 4.48 -2.08 -20.71
CA TYR A 74 4.82 -3.50 -20.69
C TYR A 74 6.23 -3.75 -20.16
N VAL A 75 6.34 -4.79 -19.33
CA VAL A 75 7.64 -5.40 -19.01
C VAL A 75 7.94 -6.44 -20.09
N THR A 76 8.99 -6.22 -20.86
CA THR A 76 9.38 -7.04 -22.02
C THR A 76 10.76 -7.63 -21.84
N GLU A 77 11.05 -8.77 -22.45
CA GLU A 77 12.40 -9.32 -22.48
C GLU A 77 13.15 -8.81 -23.72
N ASP A 78 14.37 -8.31 -23.53
CA ASP A 78 15.28 -7.98 -24.62
C ASP A 78 15.70 -9.29 -25.34
N PRO A 79 15.41 -9.46 -26.63
CA PRO A 79 15.67 -10.72 -27.34
C PRO A 79 17.17 -11.01 -27.57
N GLU A 80 18.05 -10.01 -27.48
CA GLU A 80 19.49 -10.18 -27.65
C GLU A 80 20.18 -10.48 -26.32
N THR A 81 19.75 -9.82 -25.25
CA THR A 81 20.40 -9.92 -23.93
C THR A 81 19.68 -10.81 -22.93
N GLY A 82 18.40 -11.12 -23.15
CA GLY A 82 17.54 -11.83 -22.20
C GLY A 82 17.17 -11.00 -20.96
N ILE A 83 17.51 -9.70 -20.92
CA ILE A 83 17.26 -8.83 -19.78
C ILE A 83 15.83 -8.30 -19.87
N LYS A 84 15.07 -8.37 -18.78
CA LYS A 84 13.77 -7.70 -18.68
C LYS A 84 13.94 -6.19 -18.68
N LEU A 85 13.11 -5.50 -19.44
CA LEU A 85 12.98 -4.05 -19.52
C LEU A 85 11.59 -3.65 -19.07
N GLY A 86 11.47 -2.62 -18.25
CA GLY A 86 10.18 -2.17 -17.72
C GLY A 86 10.23 -0.78 -17.10
N PRO A 87 9.10 -0.22 -16.67
CA PRO A 87 9.05 1.13 -16.10
C PRO A 87 9.58 1.18 -14.67
N ASP A 88 9.92 2.37 -14.18
CA ASP A 88 9.81 2.64 -12.76
C ASP A 88 8.33 2.63 -12.36
N MET A 89 7.94 1.83 -11.36
CA MET A 89 6.56 1.75 -10.88
C MET A 89 6.03 3.06 -10.27
N ASN A 90 6.92 3.98 -9.87
CA ASN A 90 6.53 5.34 -9.47
C ASN A 90 6.12 6.20 -10.67
N SER A 91 6.49 5.80 -11.89
CA SER A 91 6.20 6.52 -13.14
C SER A 91 5.06 5.94 -13.95
N GLY A 92 4.82 4.64 -13.87
CA GLY A 92 3.73 3.98 -14.57
C GLY A 92 3.43 2.58 -14.06
N PHE A 93 2.34 1.99 -14.55
CA PHE A 93 1.98 0.61 -14.26
C PHE A 93 2.91 -0.33 -15.04
N ALA A 94 3.61 -1.21 -14.33
CA ALA A 94 4.43 -2.26 -14.93
C ALA A 94 3.54 -3.41 -15.43
N GLY A 95 3.32 -3.47 -16.74
CA GLY A 95 2.38 -4.38 -17.40
C GLY A 95 0.98 -3.76 -17.55
N THR A 96 -0.05 -4.54 -17.24
CA THR A 96 -1.47 -4.12 -17.23
C THR A 96 -2.19 -4.72 -16.02
N ALA A 97 -3.35 -4.19 -15.65
CA ALA A 97 -4.19 -4.78 -14.60
C ALA A 97 -4.63 -6.23 -14.90
N TYR A 98 -4.69 -6.62 -16.18
CA TYR A 98 -5.01 -7.99 -16.60
C TYR A 98 -3.82 -8.95 -16.47
N ALA A 99 -2.62 -8.45 -16.75
CA ALA A 99 -1.37 -9.19 -16.70
C ALA A 99 -0.21 -8.21 -16.52
N GLY A 100 0.43 -8.25 -15.35
CA GLY A 100 1.47 -7.30 -14.98
C GLY A 100 1.96 -7.50 -13.56
N TYR A 101 2.61 -6.46 -13.05
CA TYR A 101 3.30 -6.43 -11.76
C TYR A 101 2.69 -5.46 -10.77
N GLY A 102 2.20 -4.30 -11.24
CA GLY A 102 1.58 -3.29 -10.38
C GLY A 102 1.98 -1.85 -10.69
N ILE A 103 1.63 -0.94 -9.80
CA ILE A 103 1.87 0.51 -9.86
C ILE A 103 2.04 1.08 -8.45
N TYR A 104 2.94 2.05 -8.28
CA TYR A 104 3.16 2.71 -6.99
C TYR A 104 2.41 4.03 -6.86
N ALA A 105 2.34 4.53 -5.62
CA ALA A 105 1.44 5.62 -5.25
C ALA A 105 1.56 6.89 -6.11
N PRO A 106 2.76 7.37 -6.49
CA PRO A 106 2.88 8.56 -7.35
C PRO A 106 2.21 8.39 -8.72
N ALA A 107 2.52 7.32 -9.44
CA ALA A 107 1.90 7.02 -10.74
C ALA A 107 0.40 6.74 -10.60
N MET A 108 -0.02 6.05 -9.54
CA MET A 108 -1.44 5.81 -9.30
C MET A 108 -2.20 7.11 -9.02
N ALA A 109 -1.67 8.00 -8.19
CA ALA A 109 -2.28 9.31 -7.93
C ALA A 109 -2.39 10.14 -9.23
N LYS A 110 -1.39 10.07 -10.11
CA LYS A 110 -1.45 10.67 -11.46
C LYS A 110 -2.62 10.10 -12.26
N CYS A 111 -2.79 8.77 -12.29
CA CYS A 111 -3.90 8.09 -12.96
C CYS A 111 -5.28 8.51 -12.38
N MET A 112 -5.40 8.52 -11.05
CA MET A 112 -6.61 8.95 -10.34
C MET A 112 -6.97 10.40 -10.65
N ASN A 113 -5.98 11.29 -10.69
CA ASN A 113 -6.20 12.69 -11.00
C ASN A 113 -6.64 12.93 -12.45
N ARG A 114 -6.27 12.06 -13.41
CA ARG A 114 -6.86 12.09 -14.76
C ARG A 114 -8.36 11.79 -14.73
N TYR A 115 -8.77 10.75 -14.00
CA TYR A 115 -10.18 10.44 -13.81
C TYR A 115 -10.94 11.58 -13.12
N LEU A 116 -10.43 12.08 -12.00
CA LEU A 116 -11.06 13.16 -11.23
C LEU A 116 -11.21 14.44 -12.07
N ALA A 117 -10.23 14.76 -12.93
CA ALA A 117 -10.33 15.88 -13.87
C ALA A 117 -11.38 15.65 -14.95
N ASP A 118 -11.45 14.44 -15.53
CA ASP A 118 -12.44 14.06 -16.56
C ASP A 118 -13.87 14.20 -16.06
N VAL A 119 -14.13 13.83 -14.80
CA VAL A 119 -15.46 13.98 -14.16
C VAL A 119 -15.67 15.37 -13.53
N LYS A 120 -14.72 16.30 -13.71
CA LYS A 120 -14.77 17.68 -13.20
C LYS A 120 -14.95 17.75 -11.67
N SER A 121 -14.32 16.82 -10.97
CA SER A 121 -14.28 16.80 -9.50
C SER A 121 -13.55 18.02 -8.95
N ASP A 122 -14.00 18.50 -7.79
CA ASP A 122 -13.27 19.48 -6.98
C ASP A 122 -12.17 18.84 -6.12
N LYS A 123 -12.25 17.52 -5.90
CA LYS A 123 -11.25 16.70 -5.19
C LYS A 123 -10.06 16.33 -6.04
N LYS A 124 -8.94 16.04 -5.37
CA LYS A 124 -7.74 15.45 -5.98
C LYS A 124 -7.20 14.29 -5.14
N ALA A 125 -6.51 13.37 -5.81
CA ALA A 125 -5.72 12.34 -5.18
C ALA A 125 -4.34 12.91 -4.79
N TYR A 126 -3.95 12.70 -3.53
CA TYR A 126 -2.68 13.14 -2.97
C TYR A 126 -1.93 11.96 -2.39
N VAL A 127 -0.65 11.83 -2.75
CA VAL A 127 0.28 10.91 -2.09
C VAL A 127 0.60 11.45 -0.70
N LEU A 128 0.59 10.56 0.29
CA LEU A 128 1.01 10.83 1.66
C LEU A 128 2.36 10.16 1.90
N GLU A 129 3.37 10.95 2.21
CA GLU A 129 4.72 10.49 2.48
C GLU A 129 4.99 10.39 3.98
N ASP A 130 5.70 9.34 4.40
CA ASP A 130 6.15 9.12 5.79
C ASP A 130 5.03 9.08 6.85
N TYR A 131 3.82 8.70 6.44
CA TYR A 131 2.73 8.42 7.37
C TYR A 131 2.91 7.03 8.02
N THR A 132 2.45 6.87 9.26
CA THR A 132 2.22 5.55 9.87
C THR A 132 0.75 5.19 9.74
N LEU A 133 0.39 3.90 9.80
CA LEU A 133 -1.03 3.49 9.79
C LEU A 133 -1.81 4.14 10.95
N GLN A 134 -1.20 4.28 12.13
CA GLN A 134 -1.81 5.01 13.25
C GLN A 134 -2.09 6.47 12.89
N ARG A 135 -1.12 7.17 12.27
CA ARG A 135 -1.31 8.57 11.88
C ARG A 135 -2.40 8.71 10.82
N LEU A 136 -2.50 7.76 9.88
CA LEU A 136 -3.61 7.70 8.93
C LEU A 136 -4.96 7.53 9.64
N CYS A 137 -5.01 6.70 10.69
CA CYS A 137 -6.20 6.53 11.50
C CYS A 137 -6.62 7.82 12.21
N ASP A 138 -5.66 8.47 12.87
CA ASP A 138 -5.88 9.66 13.69
C ASP A 138 -6.24 10.91 12.85
N GLU A 139 -5.75 11.00 11.61
CA GLU A 139 -6.00 12.16 10.74
C GLU A 139 -7.16 11.95 9.77
N TYR A 140 -7.34 10.73 9.23
CA TYR A 140 -8.27 10.47 8.13
C TYR A 140 -9.41 9.54 8.53
N ILE A 141 -9.08 8.35 9.07
CA ILE A 141 -10.11 7.32 9.30
C ILE A 141 -11.14 7.78 10.33
N VAL A 142 -10.71 8.43 11.42
CA VAL A 142 -11.61 9.01 12.44
C VAL A 142 -12.57 10.08 11.88
N ASN A 143 -12.25 10.65 10.72
CA ASN A 143 -13.04 11.66 10.02
C ASN A 143 -13.82 11.08 8.82
N ASP A 144 -13.99 9.76 8.77
CA ASP A 144 -14.65 9.04 7.68
C ASP A 144 -14.01 9.26 6.29
N ILE A 145 -12.69 9.44 6.26
CA ILE A 145 -11.90 9.57 5.03
C ILE A 145 -11.06 8.29 4.85
N PRO A 146 -11.44 7.36 3.95
CA PRO A 146 -10.66 6.16 3.68
C PRO A 146 -9.35 6.49 2.95
N VAL A 147 -8.35 5.61 3.13
CA VAL A 147 -6.99 5.82 2.58
C VAL A 147 -6.54 4.56 1.85
N MET A 148 -6.11 4.70 0.60
CA MET A 148 -5.49 3.64 -0.17
C MET A 148 -4.04 3.47 0.27
N ILE A 149 -3.57 2.24 0.50
CA ILE A 149 -2.23 1.94 1.02
C ILE A 149 -1.61 0.73 0.31
N TRP A 150 -0.28 0.65 0.32
CA TRP A 150 0.49 -0.50 -0.15
C TRP A 150 1.03 -1.31 1.03
N ALA A 151 0.71 -2.59 1.06
CA ALA A 151 1.22 -3.56 2.02
C ALA A 151 1.42 -4.89 1.29
N THR A 152 1.03 -6.02 1.89
CA THR A 152 1.19 -7.33 1.26
C THR A 152 -0.01 -8.23 1.40
N THR A 153 -0.17 -9.15 0.45
CA THR A 153 -1.26 -10.14 0.47
C THR A 153 -1.20 -10.96 1.75
N ASN A 154 -2.33 -11.03 2.48
CA ASN A 154 -2.45 -11.68 3.80
C ASN A 154 -1.40 -11.22 4.84
N MET A 155 -0.85 -10.01 4.66
CA MET A 155 0.28 -9.49 5.45
C MET A 155 1.50 -10.42 5.47
N THR A 156 1.70 -11.20 4.39
CA THR A 156 2.86 -12.08 4.20
C THR A 156 4.13 -11.26 3.97
N GLU A 157 5.28 -11.74 4.40
CA GLU A 157 6.54 -11.01 4.19
C GLU A 157 6.82 -10.84 2.68
N PRO A 158 7.16 -9.63 2.22
CA PRO A 158 7.52 -9.41 0.83
C PRO A 158 8.90 -10.00 0.53
N GLN A 159 9.09 -10.44 -0.71
CA GLN A 159 10.36 -11.04 -1.16
C GLN A 159 10.76 -10.47 -2.52
N GLU A 160 12.02 -10.09 -2.70
CA GLU A 160 12.52 -9.76 -4.04
C GLU A 160 12.35 -10.99 -4.95
N TRP A 161 11.63 -10.84 -6.06
CA TRP A 161 11.29 -11.97 -6.93
C TRP A 161 11.71 -11.74 -8.38
N GLU A 162 11.44 -10.55 -8.89
CA GLU A 162 11.71 -10.18 -10.27
C GLU A 162 12.47 -8.87 -10.31
N ALA A 163 13.22 -8.66 -11.38
CA ALA A 163 13.94 -7.43 -11.61
C ALA A 163 13.98 -7.11 -13.10
N TRP A 164 14.00 -5.82 -13.41
CA TRP A 164 14.16 -5.35 -14.78
C TRP A 164 15.05 -4.11 -14.81
N ARG A 165 15.64 -3.86 -15.98
CA ARG A 165 16.30 -2.60 -16.27
C ARG A 165 15.25 -1.57 -16.65
N VAL A 166 15.28 -0.42 -15.99
CA VAL A 166 14.32 0.66 -16.21
C VAL A 166 14.48 1.22 -17.62
N ASN A 167 13.40 1.24 -18.41
CA ASN A 167 13.35 1.81 -19.76
C ASN A 167 12.28 2.90 -19.92
N TYR A 168 11.57 3.23 -18.84
CA TYR A 168 10.58 4.30 -18.80
C TYR A 168 10.57 4.98 -17.43
N VAL A 169 10.61 6.31 -17.45
CA VAL A 169 10.58 7.20 -16.28
C VAL A 169 9.75 8.44 -16.61
N ASP A 170 9.22 9.08 -15.58
CA ASP A 170 8.57 10.40 -15.64
C ASP A 170 9.06 11.28 -14.46
N GLU A 171 8.36 12.38 -14.18
CA GLU A 171 8.68 13.28 -13.07
C GLU A 171 8.61 12.64 -11.66
N ASN A 172 7.97 11.48 -11.50
CA ASN A 172 7.80 10.78 -10.24
C ASN A 172 8.84 9.69 -10.00
N ALA A 173 9.73 9.46 -10.96
CA ALA A 173 10.69 8.35 -10.91
C ALA A 173 11.64 8.44 -9.70
N LYS A 174 11.86 7.30 -9.05
CA LYS A 174 12.92 7.08 -8.06
C LYS A 174 14.17 6.43 -8.67
N TYR A 175 14.01 5.77 -9.82
CA TYR A 175 15.07 5.15 -10.61
C TYR A 175 15.27 5.91 -11.92
N LYS A 176 16.48 5.87 -12.45
CA LYS A 176 16.83 6.40 -13.77
C LYS A 176 16.77 5.29 -14.82
N GLU A 177 16.58 5.68 -16.08
CA GLU A 177 16.76 4.75 -17.20
C GLU A 177 18.12 4.03 -17.12
N GLY A 178 18.08 2.72 -17.31
CA GLY A 178 19.24 1.84 -17.20
C GLY A 178 19.51 1.27 -15.79
N GLU A 179 18.94 1.84 -14.74
CA GLU A 179 19.05 1.28 -13.38
C GLU A 179 18.21 0.00 -13.23
N ILE A 180 18.52 -0.81 -12.21
CA ILE A 180 17.79 -2.04 -11.93
C ILE A 180 16.69 -1.77 -10.91
N PHE A 181 15.45 -1.92 -11.35
CA PHE A 181 14.28 -1.97 -10.47
C PHE A 181 14.08 -3.41 -9.99
N LYS A 182 13.73 -3.57 -8.71
CA LYS A 182 13.42 -4.87 -8.12
C LYS A 182 11.96 -4.87 -7.65
N TRP A 183 11.21 -5.84 -8.14
CA TRP A 183 9.83 -6.04 -7.75
C TRP A 183 9.71 -7.05 -6.61
N MET A 184 8.81 -6.73 -5.68
CA MET A 184 8.57 -7.49 -4.46
C MET A 184 7.34 -8.39 -4.65
N LEU A 185 7.52 -9.70 -4.56
CA LEU A 185 6.42 -10.66 -4.46
C LEU A 185 5.60 -10.41 -3.19
N HIS A 186 4.31 -10.70 -3.28
CA HIS A 186 3.27 -10.39 -2.30
C HIS A 186 2.94 -8.91 -2.18
N GLU A 187 3.50 -8.01 -3.00
CA GLU A 187 2.99 -6.64 -3.11
C GLU A 187 1.47 -6.66 -3.31
N HIS A 188 0.77 -5.82 -2.55
CA HIS A 188 -0.68 -5.73 -2.56
C HIS A 188 -1.13 -4.34 -2.16
N CYS A 189 -2.26 -3.92 -2.70
CA CYS A 189 -2.87 -2.65 -2.40
C CYS A 189 -4.28 -2.81 -1.82
N LEU A 190 -4.55 -2.01 -0.80
CA LEU A 190 -5.71 -2.11 0.09
C LEU A 190 -6.28 -0.72 0.36
N VAL A 191 -7.53 -0.64 0.82
CA VAL A 191 -8.09 0.61 1.37
C VAL A 191 -8.28 0.46 2.87
N LEU A 192 -7.48 1.20 3.66
CA LEU A 192 -7.67 1.32 5.10
C LEU A 192 -9.00 2.06 5.36
N CYS A 193 -9.90 1.39 6.08
CA CYS A 193 -11.26 1.89 6.33
C CYS A 193 -11.72 1.72 7.78
N GLY A 194 -10.86 1.24 8.67
CA GLY A 194 -11.19 1.11 10.07
C GLY A 194 -10.04 0.59 10.91
N TYR A 195 -10.25 0.60 12.21
CA TYR A 195 -9.31 0.08 13.19
C TYR A 195 -10.01 -0.16 14.52
N ASP A 196 -9.42 -1.05 15.32
CA ASP A 196 -9.70 -1.16 16.74
C ASP A 196 -8.39 -1.27 17.55
N GLN A 197 -8.49 -1.75 18.78
CA GLN A 197 -7.35 -1.93 19.66
C GLN A 197 -6.32 -2.94 19.12
N ASN A 198 -6.74 -3.97 18.38
CA ASN A 198 -5.94 -5.10 17.97
C ASN A 198 -5.61 -5.09 16.48
N ASP A 199 -6.53 -4.59 15.64
CA ASP A 199 -6.48 -4.75 14.18
C ASP A 199 -6.68 -3.44 13.41
N TYR A 200 -6.18 -3.43 12.18
CA TYR A 200 -6.59 -2.51 11.12
C TYR A 200 -7.53 -3.22 10.15
N TYR A 201 -8.48 -2.49 9.59
CA TYR A 201 -9.52 -3.02 8.71
C TYR A 201 -9.31 -2.49 7.30
N PHE A 202 -9.34 -3.38 6.32
CA PHE A 202 -9.00 -3.07 4.94
C PHE A 202 -10.06 -3.60 3.99
N SER A 203 -10.52 -2.77 3.05
CA SER A 203 -11.19 -3.29 1.86
C SER A 203 -10.15 -3.99 0.98
N ASP A 204 -10.33 -5.30 0.80
CA ASP A 204 -9.35 -6.21 0.23
C ASP A 204 -9.91 -6.96 -0.98
N SER A 205 -9.36 -6.67 -2.16
CA SER A 205 -9.83 -7.25 -3.42
C SER A 205 -9.49 -8.73 -3.57
N VAL A 206 -8.47 -9.24 -2.87
CA VAL A 206 -8.10 -10.67 -2.93
C VAL A 206 -9.17 -11.52 -2.24
N VAL A 207 -9.75 -11.00 -1.15
CA VAL A 207 -10.84 -11.66 -0.43
C VAL A 207 -12.21 -11.27 -0.99
N GLY A 208 -12.34 -10.07 -1.55
CA GLY A 208 -13.61 -9.51 -2.00
C GLY A 208 -14.49 -9.02 -0.85
N ASP A 209 -13.91 -8.78 0.33
CA ASP A 209 -14.59 -8.28 1.53
C ASP A 209 -13.62 -7.40 2.38
N ILE A 210 -14.08 -6.96 3.55
CA ILE A 210 -13.23 -6.32 4.54
C ILE A 210 -12.38 -7.37 5.27
N SER A 211 -11.07 -7.27 5.11
CA SER A 211 -10.08 -8.05 5.84
C SER A 211 -9.64 -7.32 7.12
N HIS A 212 -9.28 -8.09 8.14
CA HIS A 212 -8.76 -7.59 9.42
C HIS A 212 -7.39 -8.20 9.69
N PHE A 213 -6.42 -7.36 10.05
CA PHE A 213 -5.06 -7.81 10.35
C PHE A 213 -4.50 -7.09 11.57
N GLU A 214 -3.72 -7.82 12.35
CA GLU A 214 -3.07 -7.31 13.57
C GLU A 214 -2.23 -6.06 13.26
N ARG A 215 -2.24 -5.11 14.19
CA ARG A 215 -1.56 -3.81 14.01
C ARG A 215 -0.08 -3.95 13.73
N GLU A 216 0.65 -4.74 14.51
CA GLU A 216 2.11 -4.84 14.41
C GLU A 216 2.53 -5.39 13.03
N ILE A 217 1.86 -6.45 12.56
CA ILE A 217 2.19 -7.04 11.26
C ILE A 217 1.81 -6.09 10.12
N SER A 218 0.65 -5.45 10.19
CA SER A 218 0.19 -4.49 9.18
C SER A 218 1.14 -3.30 9.06
N GLU A 219 1.57 -2.73 10.19
CA GLU A 219 2.54 -1.63 10.22
C GLU A 219 3.87 -2.03 9.61
N ARG A 220 4.35 -3.25 9.93
CA ARG A 220 5.59 -3.79 9.35
C ARG A 220 5.51 -3.96 7.83
N ARG A 221 4.40 -4.51 7.31
CA ARG A 221 4.23 -4.73 5.85
C ARG A 221 4.06 -3.42 5.10
N PHE A 222 3.29 -2.49 5.65
CA PHE A 222 3.17 -1.14 5.13
C PHE A 222 4.54 -0.43 5.08
N GLU A 223 5.37 -0.58 6.10
CA GLU A 223 6.74 -0.05 6.12
C GLU A 223 7.66 -0.70 5.08
N GLN A 224 7.64 -2.03 4.97
CA GLN A 224 8.45 -2.75 3.98
C GLN A 224 8.11 -2.39 2.54
N LEU A 225 6.89 -1.91 2.29
CA LEU A 225 6.40 -1.44 0.99
C LEU A 225 6.51 0.08 0.83
N GLY A 226 7.29 0.73 1.70
CA GLY A 226 7.68 2.13 1.56
C GLY A 226 6.69 3.15 2.10
N ARG A 227 5.75 2.73 2.97
CA ARG A 227 4.73 3.58 3.61
C ARG A 227 3.95 4.44 2.62
N GLN A 228 3.61 3.85 1.49
CA GLN A 228 2.95 4.54 0.39
C GLN A 228 1.45 4.59 0.62
N ALA A 229 0.87 5.78 0.60
CA ALA A 229 -0.56 5.97 0.79
C ALA A 229 -1.12 7.07 -0.11
N ILE A 230 -2.40 6.95 -0.48
CA ILE A 230 -3.15 7.95 -1.22
C ILE A 230 -4.44 8.28 -0.49
N VAL A 231 -4.72 9.58 -0.38
CA VAL A 231 -6.03 10.11 0.03
C VAL A 231 -6.64 10.92 -1.11
N VAL A 232 -7.96 10.90 -1.23
CA VAL A 232 -8.71 11.79 -2.12
C VAL A 232 -9.47 12.81 -1.27
N LYS A 233 -9.18 14.11 -1.46
CA LYS A 233 -9.80 15.19 -0.69
C LYS A 233 -10.10 16.42 -1.53
#